data_AF-A0AB39MX24-F1
#
_entry.id   AF-A0AB39MX24-F1
#
_cell.length_a   1.000
_cell.length_b   1.000
_cell.length_c   1.000
_cell.angle_alpha   90.00
_cell.angle_beta   90.00
_cell.angle_gamma   90.00
#
_symmetry.space_group_name_H-M   'P 1'
#
loop_
_entity.id
_entity.type
_entity.pdbx_description
1 polymer ?
#
loop_
_entity_poly.entity_id
_entity_poly.type
_entity_poly.pdbx_seq_one_letter_code
_entity_poly.pdbx_strand_id
1 'polypeptide(L)'
;MGVEYRQTPDILSAEDPEQRRARLQEHRARLREAFGPFRHTCQVATVHALSAEARMACDRVFAASRTVYMALGDIAEGVTDASAFHSALDVYWNAVDELGEAVRLEEP
;
A
#
# COMPACT_ATOMS: atom_id res chain seq x y z
N MET A 1 -4.41 -0.51 6.09
CA MET A 1 -3.44 -0.84 5.00
C MET A 1 -2.11 -1.36 5.53
N GLY A 2 -1.36 -0.62 6.35
CA GLY A 2 -0.02 -1.05 6.78
C GLY A 2 0.07 -2.38 7.56
N VAL A 3 -1.01 -2.81 8.24
CA VAL A 3 -1.08 -4.14 8.88
C VAL A 3 -1.21 -5.24 7.81
N GLU A 4 -2.13 -5.08 6.86
CA GLU A 4 -2.33 -6.03 5.77
C GLU A 4 -1.06 -6.20 4.92
N TYR A 5 -0.34 -5.11 4.63
CA TYR A 5 0.92 -5.19 3.89
C TYR A 5 2.00 -5.96 4.65
N ARG A 6 2.07 -5.83 5.98
CA ARG A 6 3.03 -6.57 6.81
C ARG A 6 2.78 -8.07 6.86
N GLN A 7 1.54 -8.52 6.65
CA GLN A 7 1.20 -9.95 6.62
C GLN A 7 1.45 -10.61 5.25
N THR A 8 1.68 -9.79 4.23
CA THR A 8 1.75 -10.25 2.83
C THR A 8 2.98 -11.11 2.53
N PRO A 9 4.19 -10.81 3.05
CA PRO A 9 5.37 -11.67 2.83
C PRO A 9 5.15 -13.13 3.26
N ASP A 10 4.56 -13.36 4.43
CA ASP A 10 4.29 -14.72 4.95
C ASP A 10 3.34 -15.53 4.06
N ILE A 11 2.44 -14.85 3.35
CA ILE A 11 1.53 -15.47 2.39
C ILE A 11 2.29 -15.82 1.10
N LEU A 12 3.14 -14.91 0.62
CA LEU A 12 3.92 -15.09 -0.61
C LEU A 12 4.99 -16.19 -0.48
N SER A 13 5.53 -16.40 0.72
CA SER A 13 6.53 -17.42 1.04
C SER A 13 5.96 -18.84 1.21
N ALA A 14 4.65 -19.04 1.10
CA ALA A 14 4.06 -20.38 1.19
C ALA A 14 4.55 -21.28 0.05
N GLU A 15 5.11 -22.44 0.41
CA GLU A 15 5.72 -23.39 -0.55
C GLU A 15 4.68 -24.06 -1.45
N ASP A 16 3.49 -24.35 -0.92
CA ASP A 16 2.39 -24.93 -1.68
C ASP A 16 1.72 -23.84 -2.57
N PRO A 17 1.77 -23.98 -3.91
CA PRO A 17 1.18 -23.01 -4.83
C PRO A 17 -0.33 -22.87 -4.70
N GLU A 18 -1.07 -23.94 -4.38
CA GLU A 18 -2.53 -23.89 -4.22
C GLU A 18 -2.91 -23.19 -2.92
N GLN A 19 -2.23 -23.55 -1.82
CA GLN A 19 -2.41 -22.88 -0.53
C GLN A 19 -2.06 -21.39 -0.62
N ARG A 20 -0.96 -21.04 -1.29
CA ARG A 20 -0.56 -19.65 -1.53
C ARG A 20 -1.64 -18.89 -2.29
N ARG A 21 -2.18 -19.48 -3.35
CA ARG A 21 -3.24 -18.86 -4.16
C ARG A 21 -4.51 -18.62 -3.34
N ALA A 22 -4.94 -19.59 -2.54
CA ALA A 22 -6.10 -19.45 -1.67
C ALA A 22 -5.90 -18.35 -0.62
N ARG A 23 -4.75 -18.34 0.07
CA ARG A 23 -4.41 -17.32 1.06
C ARG A 23 -4.30 -15.92 0.44
N LEU A 24 -3.76 -15.80 -0.77
CA LEU A 24 -3.71 -14.53 -1.51
C LEU A 24 -5.11 -14.01 -1.85
N GLN A 25 -6.05 -14.89 -2.24
CA GLN A 25 -7.42 -14.47 -2.53
C GLN A 25 -8.14 -13.93 -1.29
N GLU A 26 -8.03 -14.64 -0.16
CA GLU A 26 -8.59 -14.20 1.11
C GLU A 26 -7.97 -12.86 1.55
N HIS A 27 -6.66 -12.73 1.40
CA HIS A 27 -5.93 -11.51 1.74
C HIS A 27 -6.32 -10.32 0.85
N ARG A 28 -6.54 -10.56 -0.46
CA ARG A 28 -7.06 -9.54 -1.38
C ARG A 28 -8.43 -9.03 -0.96
N ALA A 29 -9.30 -9.89 -0.42
CA ALA A 29 -10.61 -9.47 0.08
C ALA A 29 -10.47 -8.50 1.27
N ARG A 30 -9.64 -8.84 2.26
CA ARG A 30 -9.34 -7.94 3.39
C ARG A 30 -8.72 -6.62 2.96
N LEU A 31 -7.77 -6.68 2.02
CA LEU A 31 -7.16 -5.48 1.44
C LEU A 31 -8.19 -4.59 0.73
N ARG A 32 -9.12 -5.18 -0.01
CA ARG A 32 -10.19 -4.43 -0.69
C ARG A 32 -11.10 -3.73 0.30
N GLU A 33 -11.46 -4.40 1.39
CA GLU A 33 -12.24 -3.79 2.48
C GLU A 33 -11.50 -2.63 3.15
N ALA A 34 -10.19 -2.80 3.39
CA ALA A 34 -9.35 -1.76 3.98
C ALA A 34 -9.03 -0.60 3.02
N PHE A 35 -9.05 -0.83 1.70
CA PHE A 35 -8.65 0.15 0.69
C PHE A 35 -9.62 1.33 0.60
N GLY A 36 -10.92 1.09 0.75
CA GLY A 36 -11.94 2.14 0.72
C GLY A 36 -11.74 3.20 1.80
N PRO A 37 -11.71 2.81 3.10
CA PRO A 37 -11.40 3.71 4.20
C PRO A 37 -10.05 4.42 4.03
N PHE A 38 -9.00 3.69 3.60
CA PHE A 38 -7.69 4.29 3.39
C PHE A 38 -7.68 5.36 2.30
N ARG A 39 -8.32 5.09 1.16
CA ARG A 39 -8.48 6.10 0.09
C ARG A 39 -9.16 7.34 0.64
N HIS A 40 -10.23 7.17 1.43
CA HIS A 40 -10.93 8.29 2.03
C HIS A 40 -10.03 9.07 3.00
N THR A 41 -9.25 8.39 3.85
CA THR A 41 -8.26 9.03 4.74
C THR A 41 -7.25 9.85 3.96
N CYS A 42 -6.67 9.32 2.87
CA CYS A 42 -5.73 10.09 2.04
C CYS A 42 -6.39 11.33 1.43
N GLN A 43 -7.62 11.22 0.93
CA GLN A 43 -8.36 12.36 0.39
C GLN A 43 -8.60 13.45 1.44
N VAL A 44 -8.99 13.06 2.66
CA VAL A 44 -9.17 13.99 3.77
C VAL A 44 -7.84 14.66 4.14
N ALA A 45 -6.75 13.90 4.24
CA ALA A 45 -5.42 14.45 4.51
C ALA A 45 -4.95 15.45 3.43
N THR A 46 -5.14 15.13 2.15
CA THR A 46 -4.86 16.03 1.00
C THR A 46 -5.62 17.36 1.11
N VAL A 47 -6.87 17.34 1.59
CA VAL A 47 -7.70 18.54 1.81
C VAL A 47 -7.19 19.38 2.98
N HIS A 48 -6.73 18.74 4.06
CA HIS A 48 -6.27 19.42 5.28
C HIS A 48 -4.79 19.84 5.25
N ALA A 49 -4.01 19.36 4.28
CA ALA A 49 -2.62 19.78 4.08
C ALA A 49 -2.50 21.32 3.94
N LEU A 50 -1.58 21.91 4.70
CA LEU A 50 -1.35 23.36 4.74
C LEU A 50 -0.35 23.84 3.67
N SER A 51 0.44 22.92 3.14
CA SER A 51 1.49 23.14 2.13
C SER A 51 1.23 22.32 0.85
N ALA A 52 1.84 22.76 -0.25
CA ALA A 52 1.81 22.00 -1.50
C ALA A 52 2.61 20.69 -1.35
N GLU A 53 3.70 20.73 -0.59
CA GLU A 53 4.58 19.60 -0.30
C GLU A 53 3.83 18.48 0.42
N ALA A 54 3.10 18.78 1.50
CA ALA A 54 2.33 17.76 2.23
C ALA A 54 1.16 17.22 1.40
N ARG A 55 0.53 18.08 0.58
CA ARG A 55 -0.51 17.63 -0.37
C ARG A 55 0.05 16.63 -1.38
N MET A 56 1.19 16.94 -2.00
CA MET A 56 1.87 16.04 -2.94
C MET A 56 2.31 14.75 -2.25
N ALA A 57 2.77 14.81 -1.00
CA ALA A 57 3.15 13.62 -0.24
C ALA A 57 1.93 12.71 0.05
N CYS A 58 0.77 13.28 0.39
CA CYS A 58 -0.48 12.50 0.54
C CYS A 58 -0.85 11.77 -0.77
N ASP A 59 -0.76 12.47 -1.91
CA ASP A 59 -1.06 11.88 -3.22
C ASP A 59 -0.06 10.77 -3.58
N ARG A 60 1.23 10.93 -3.25
CA ARG A 60 2.26 9.89 -3.42
C ARG A 60 1.97 8.65 -2.57
N VAL A 61 1.58 8.81 -1.31
CA VAL A 61 1.18 7.70 -0.43
C VAL A 61 0.00 6.92 -1.03
N PHE A 62 -1.02 7.63 -1.52
CA PHE A 62 -2.15 6.98 -2.16
C PHE A 62 -1.76 6.23 -3.43
N ALA A 63 -0.97 6.87 -4.31
CA ALA A 63 -0.51 6.26 -5.55
C ALA A 63 0.34 4.99 -5.29
N ALA A 64 1.29 5.06 -4.35
CA ALA A 64 2.13 3.93 -3.99
C ALA A 64 1.32 2.77 -3.39
N SER A 65 0.37 3.06 -2.49
CA SER A 65 -0.53 2.04 -1.94
C SER A 65 -1.37 1.35 -3.03
N ARG A 66 -1.84 2.10 -4.03
CA ARG A 66 -2.56 1.52 -5.17
C ARG A 66 -1.65 0.56 -5.95
N THR A 67 -0.39 0.93 -6.18
CA THR A 67 0.60 0.06 -6.85
C THR A 67 0.82 -1.24 -6.09
N VAL A 68 0.99 -1.18 -4.76
CA VAL A 68 1.10 -2.39 -3.91
C VAL A 68 -0.12 -3.29 -4.06
N TYR A 69 -1.33 -2.70 -4.02
CA TYR A 69 -2.57 -3.46 -4.17
C TYR A 69 -2.69 -4.12 -5.56
N MET A 70 -2.32 -3.41 -6.63
CA MET A 70 -2.33 -3.96 -7.99
C MET A 70 -1.31 -5.08 -8.16
N ALA A 71 -0.08 -4.91 -7.65
CA ALA A 71 0.95 -5.95 -7.70
C ALA A 71 0.49 -7.27 -7.06
N LEU A 72 -0.26 -7.21 -5.95
CA LEU A 72 -0.84 -8.40 -5.34
C LEU A 72 -1.91 -9.07 -6.20
N GLY A 73 -2.65 -8.26 -6.97
CA GLY A 73 -3.59 -8.78 -7.96
C GLY A 73 -2.87 -9.56 -9.04
N ASP A 74 -1.84 -8.94 -9.62
CA ASP A 74 -1.06 -9.51 -10.71
C ASP A 74 -0.29 -10.78 -10.27
N ILE A 75 0.23 -10.81 -9.03
CA ILE A 75 0.86 -12.02 -8.46
C ILE A 75 -0.14 -13.16 -8.31
N ALA A 76 -1.35 -12.87 -7.80
CA ALA A 76 -2.39 -13.88 -7.64
C ALA A 76 -2.90 -14.44 -8.98
N GLU A 77 -2.74 -13.67 -10.05
CA GLU A 77 -3.06 -14.04 -11.44
C GLU A 77 -1.87 -14.68 -12.17
N GLY A 78 -0.69 -14.73 -11.54
CA GLY A 78 0.53 -15.30 -12.11
C GLY A 78 1.20 -14.42 -13.17
N VAL A 79 0.85 -13.14 -13.24
CA VAL A 79 1.37 -12.17 -14.21
C VAL A 79 2.77 -11.68 -13.82
N THR A 80 3.05 -11.57 -12.52
CA THR A 80 4.35 -11.19 -11.95
C THR A 80 4.68 -12.04 -10.72
N ASP A 81 5.95 -12.05 -10.34
CA ASP A 81 6.42 -12.69 -9.10
C ASP A 81 6.38 -11.73 -7.89
N ALA A 82 6.74 -12.26 -6.72
CA ALA A 82 6.74 -11.56 -5.44
C ALA A 82 7.69 -10.34 -5.37
N SER A 83 8.71 -10.25 -6.23
CA SER A 83 9.64 -9.11 -6.23
C SER A 83 8.96 -7.79 -6.57
N ALA A 84 7.90 -7.82 -7.39
CA ALA A 84 7.09 -6.65 -7.70
C ALA A 84 6.36 -6.11 -6.47
N PHE A 85 5.90 -6.99 -5.57
CA PHE A 85 5.31 -6.58 -4.31
C PHE A 85 6.34 -5.89 -3.40
N HIS A 86 7.53 -6.49 -3.25
CA HIS A 86 8.60 -5.89 -2.42
C HIS A 86 9.02 -4.52 -2.93
N SER A 87 9.23 -4.39 -4.25
CA SER A 87 9.57 -3.11 -4.88
C SER A 87 8.48 -2.05 -4.66
N ALA A 88 7.20 -2.43 -4.81
CA ALA A 88 6.08 -1.52 -4.57
C ALA A 88 5.96 -1.13 -3.09
N LEU A 89 6.27 -2.05 -2.18
CA LEU A 89 6.20 -1.82 -0.74
C LEU A 89 7.26 -0.83 -0.27
N ASP A 90 8.48 -0.92 -0.81
CA ASP A 90 9.56 0.05 -0.52
C ASP A 90 9.16 1.46 -0.98
N VAL A 91 8.58 1.59 -2.17
CA VAL A 91 8.04 2.87 -2.66
C VAL A 91 6.94 3.40 -1.76
N TYR A 92 6.07 2.54 -1.25
CA TYR A 92 5.03 2.92 -0.31
C TYR A 92 5.58 3.45 1.01
N TRP A 93 6.56 2.76 1.62
CA TRP A 93 7.15 3.22 2.87
C TRP A 93 7.93 4.52 2.72
N ASN A 94 8.69 4.67 1.64
CA ASN A 94 9.36 5.94 1.34
C ASN A 94 8.35 7.09 1.21
N ALA A 95 7.21 6.87 0.55
CA ALA A 95 6.16 7.89 0.44
C ALA A 95 5.55 8.25 1.80
N VAL A 96 5.38 7.27 2.70
CA VAL A 96 4.88 7.50 4.06
C VAL A 96 5.89 8.31 4.89
N ASP A 97 7.18 8.01 4.77
CA ASP A 97 8.24 8.77 5.45
C ASP A 97 8.30 10.21 4.95
N GLU A 98 8.23 10.42 3.63
CA GLU A 98 8.15 11.76 3.02
C GLU A 98 6.94 12.57 3.52
N LEU A 99 5.78 11.92 3.67
CA LEU A 99 4.61 12.56 4.26
C LEU A 99 4.85 12.95 5.72
N GLY A 100 5.49 12.09 6.50
CA GLY A 100 5.84 12.37 7.89
C GLY A 100 6.82 13.53 8.06
N GLU A 101 7.78 13.70 7.13
CA GLU A 101 8.65 14.88 7.08
C GLU A 101 7.88 16.14 6.65
N ALA A 102 7.04 16.04 5.61
CA ALA A 102 6.28 17.17 5.12
C ALA A 102 5.31 17.74 6.18
N VAL A 103 4.62 16.86 6.92
CA VAL A 103 3.71 17.28 8.00
C VAL A 103 4.47 17.92 9.17
N ARG A 104 5.66 17.42 9.52
CA ARG A 104 6.50 18.05 10.57
C ARG A 104 6.93 19.47 10.22
N LEU A 105 7.12 19.76 8.93
CA LEU A 105 7.44 21.12 8.46
C LEU A 105 6.23 22.06 8.49
N GLU A 106 5.01 21.53 8.63
CA GLU A 106 3.78 22.31 8.81
C GLU A 106 3.51 22.65 10.30
N GLU A 107 4.18 21.98 11.24
CA GLU A 107 4.08 22.30 12.66
C GLU A 107 4.79 23.63 12.95
N PRO A 108 4.08 24.65 13.51
CA PRO A 108 4.63 25.99 13.76
C PRO A 108 5.64 26.05 14.92
#